data_AF-A0A3C0AL97-F1
#
_entry.id   AF-A0A3C0AL97-F1
#
_cell.length_a   1.000
_cell.length_b   1.000
_cell.length_c   1.000
_cell.angle_alpha   90.00
_cell.angle_beta   90.00
_cell.angle_gamma   90.00
#
_symmetry.space_group_name_H-M   'P 1'
#
loop_
_entity.id
_entity.type
_entity.pdbx_description
1 polymer ?
#
loop_
_entity_poly.entity_id
_entity_poly.type
_entity_poly.pdbx_seq_one_letter_code
_entity_poly.pdbx_strand_id
1 'polypeptide(L)'
;DMPPGEARVPQDQIATLKRWIAAGAKTARPEPATIEPGLGITPEERAYWAFQPVKRPEVSEEFKNRPGVRTPIDALLLKAMPEGLSFSPDAEKLTLIKRASFDLTGLPPGPEQIRR
;
A
#
# COMPACT_ATOMS: atom_id res chain seq x y z
N ASP A 1 -22.69 -23.86 -2.89
CA ASP A 1 -21.63 -24.88 -2.80
C ASP A 1 -20.30 -24.28 -2.44
N MET A 2 -19.56 -24.94 -1.54
CA MET A 2 -18.16 -24.62 -1.27
C MET A 2 -17.29 -25.03 -2.46
N PRO A 3 -16.19 -24.31 -2.76
CA PRO A 3 -15.31 -24.64 -3.85
C PRO A 3 -14.71 -26.06 -3.69
N PRO A 4 -14.54 -26.83 -4.77
CA PRO A 4 -13.95 -28.16 -4.71
C PRO A 4 -12.48 -28.05 -4.33
N GLY A 5 -12.14 -28.47 -3.11
CA GLY A 5 -10.75 -28.50 -2.63
C GLY A 5 -10.61 -29.23 -1.29
N GLU A 6 -9.53 -30.00 -1.14
CA GLU A 6 -9.19 -30.73 0.09
C GLU A 6 -8.53 -29.86 1.17
N ALA A 7 -8.33 -28.56 0.89
CA ALA A 7 -7.71 -27.63 1.82
C ALA A 7 -8.61 -27.43 3.04
N ARG A 8 -8.33 -28.19 4.11
CA ARG A 8 -8.96 -28.04 5.42
C ARG A 8 -8.18 -27.04 6.24
N VAL A 9 -8.90 -26.22 7.00
CA VAL A 9 -8.29 -25.36 8.01
C VAL A 9 -7.47 -26.23 8.99
N PRO A 10 -6.19 -25.90 9.25
CA PRO A 10 -5.36 -26.63 10.20
C PRO A 10 -6.02 -26.79 11.58
N GLN A 11 -5.81 -27.93 12.25
CA GLN A 11 -6.49 -28.26 13.51
C GLN A 11 -6.18 -27.28 14.65
N ASP A 12 -4.98 -26.70 14.66
CA ASP A 12 -4.54 -25.67 15.59
C ASP A 12 -5.29 -24.34 15.39
N GLN A 13 -5.58 -23.95 14.14
CA GLN A 13 -6.42 -22.80 13.83
C GLN A 13 -7.87 -23.05 14.26
N ILE A 14 -8.41 -24.24 13.99
CA ILE A 14 -9.74 -24.64 14.48
C ILE A 14 -9.79 -24.57 16.01
N ALA A 15 -8.78 -25.10 16.69
CA ALA A 15 -8.70 -25.06 18.15
C ALA A 15 -8.63 -23.63 18.69
N THR A 16 -7.91 -22.74 17.99
CA THR A 16 -7.83 -21.32 18.33
C THR A 16 -9.19 -20.63 18.22
N LEU A 17 -9.91 -20.86 17.12
CA LEU A 17 -11.27 -20.31 16.94
C LEU A 17 -12.25 -20.87 17.98
N LYS A 18 -12.20 -22.18 18.27
CA LYS A 18 -13.05 -22.79 19.31
C LYS A 18 -12.83 -22.15 20.67
N ARG A 19 -11.57 -21.91 21.07
CA ARG A 19 -11.25 -21.22 22.32
C ARG A 19 -11.78 -19.78 22.34
N TRP A 20 -11.63 -19.04 21.25
CA TRP A 20 -12.12 -17.68 21.16
C TRP A 20 -13.65 -17.60 21.26
N ILE A 21 -14.37 -18.51 20.58
CA ILE A 21 -15.84 -18.62 20.69
C ILE A 21 -16.25 -18.97 22.13
N ALA A 22 -15.60 -19.96 22.75
CA ALA A 22 -15.86 -20.35 24.13
C ALA A 22 -15.58 -19.22 25.14
N ALA A 23 -14.66 -18.31 24.82
CA ALA A 23 -14.37 -17.10 25.60
C ALA A 23 -15.37 -15.94 25.34
N GLY A 24 -16.45 -16.20 24.60
CA GLY A 24 -17.51 -15.23 24.30
C GLY A 24 -17.25 -14.42 23.03
N ALA A 25 -16.41 -14.90 22.10
CA ALA A 25 -16.15 -14.27 20.81
C ALA A 25 -15.79 -12.78 20.91
N LYS A 26 -14.94 -12.43 21.88
CA LYS A 26 -14.58 -11.03 22.17
C LYS A 26 -13.94 -10.37 20.95
N THR A 27 -14.58 -9.32 20.46
CA THR A 27 -14.09 -8.44 19.40
C THR A 27 -13.22 -7.32 19.99
N ALA A 28 -12.48 -6.61 19.13
CA ALA A 28 -11.66 -5.47 19.55
C ALA A 28 -12.48 -4.29 20.10
N ARG A 29 -13.77 -4.22 19.74
CA ARG A 29 -14.73 -3.21 20.19
C ARG A 29 -16.05 -3.89 20.53
N PRO A 30 -16.77 -3.44 21.57
CA PRO A 30 -18.09 -3.98 21.89
C PRO A 30 -19.03 -3.79 20.70
N GLU A 31 -19.87 -4.79 20.45
CA GLU A 31 -20.95 -4.64 19.47
C GLU A 31 -21.93 -3.58 19.97
N PRO A 32 -22.31 -2.60 19.13
CA PRO A 32 -23.26 -1.58 19.55
C PRO A 32 -24.63 -2.21 19.82
N ALA A 33 -25.26 -1.85 20.94
CA ALA A 33 -26.58 -2.36 21.31
C ALA A 33 -27.70 -1.86 20.37
N THR A 34 -27.46 -0.74 19.70
CA THR A 34 -28.38 -0.11 18.73
C THR A 34 -27.60 0.38 17.52
N ILE A 35 -28.22 0.30 16.35
CA ILE A 35 -27.69 0.95 15.14
C ILE A 35 -28.25 2.37 15.11
N GLU A 36 -27.41 3.35 15.45
CA GLU A 36 -27.80 4.77 15.37
C GLU A 36 -28.15 5.17 13.93
N PRO A 37 -29.12 6.09 13.72
CA PRO A 37 -29.46 6.59 12.39
C PRO A 37 -28.23 7.16 11.67
N GLY A 38 -27.97 6.69 10.44
CA GLY A 38 -26.84 7.12 9.62
C GLY A 38 -26.02 5.94 9.09
N LEU A 39 -24.80 6.23 8.59
CA LEU A 39 -23.92 5.21 8.00
C LEU A 39 -23.18 4.33 9.04
N GLY A 40 -23.37 4.55 10.34
CA GLY A 40 -22.67 3.78 11.39
C GLY A 40 -21.15 3.97 11.42
N ILE A 41 -20.60 4.94 10.68
CA ILE A 41 -19.17 5.22 10.62
C ILE A 41 -18.77 6.02 11.87
N THR A 42 -17.83 5.49 12.62
CA THR A 42 -17.25 6.11 13.82
C THR A 42 -16.30 7.27 13.46
N PRO A 43 -16.02 8.19 14.39
CA PRO A 43 -14.99 9.21 14.20
C PRO A 43 -13.61 8.62 13.90
N GLU A 44 -13.23 7.50 14.55
CA GLU A 44 -11.94 6.85 14.30
C GLU A 44 -11.87 6.27 12.89
N GLU A 45 -12.96 5.68 12.39
CA GLU A 45 -13.02 5.19 11.01
C GLU A 45 -12.92 6.34 10.01
N ARG A 46 -13.60 7.47 10.26
CA ARG A 46 -13.43 8.68 9.43
C ARG A 46 -11.99 9.21 9.47
N ALA A 47 -11.28 9.06 10.59
CA ALA A 47 -9.91 9.50 10.74
C ALA A 47 -8.88 8.63 9.99
N TYR A 48 -9.28 7.50 9.43
CA TYR A 48 -8.39 6.66 8.64
C TYR A 48 -7.83 7.42 7.42
N TRP A 49 -6.54 7.24 7.14
CA TRP A 49 -5.79 8.09 6.21
C TRP A 49 -6.42 8.21 4.81
N ALA A 50 -7.08 7.16 4.33
CA ALA A 50 -7.71 7.12 3.02
C ALA A 50 -9.00 7.96 2.92
N PHE A 51 -9.63 8.29 4.04
CA PHE A 51 -10.85 9.11 4.11
C PHE A 51 -10.56 10.57 4.45
N GLN A 52 -9.30 10.91 4.74
CA GLN A 52 -8.91 12.28 5.01
C GLN A 52 -8.78 13.08 3.70
N PRO A 53 -9.19 14.37 3.67
CA PRO A 53 -8.97 15.22 2.51
C PRO A 53 -7.49 15.27 2.12
N VAL A 54 -7.20 15.13 0.82
CA VAL A 54 -5.83 15.25 0.29
C VAL A 54 -5.37 16.69 0.44
N LYS A 55 -4.28 16.90 1.20
CA LYS A 55 -3.63 18.20 1.36
C LYS A 55 -2.42 18.27 0.44
N ARG A 56 -2.26 19.39 -0.28
CA ARG A 56 -1.07 19.62 -1.11
C ARG A 56 0.08 20.09 -0.20
N PRO A 57 1.18 19.33 -0.08
CA PRO A 57 2.30 19.73 0.76
C PRO A 57 3.05 20.91 0.12
N GLU A 58 3.65 21.74 0.97
CA GLU A 58 4.61 22.75 0.53
C GLU A 58 5.90 22.07 0.09
N VAL A 59 6.37 22.44 -1.11
CA VAL A 59 7.57 21.89 -1.72
C VAL A 59 8.71 22.86 -1.45
N SER A 60 9.83 22.36 -0.89
CA SER A 60 10.96 23.22 -0.57
C SER A 60 11.62 23.76 -1.84
N GLU A 61 11.74 25.08 -1.96
CA GLU A 61 12.48 25.72 -3.06
C GLU A 61 14.00 25.46 -2.98
N GLU A 62 14.52 25.07 -1.80
CA GLU A 62 15.94 24.78 -1.57
C GLU A 62 16.47 23.70 -2.54
N PHE A 63 15.64 22.71 -2.87
CA PHE A 63 16.05 21.57 -3.70
C PHE A 63 15.78 21.78 -5.19
N LYS A 64 15.21 22.91 -5.60
CA LYS A 64 14.75 23.15 -6.98
C LYS A 64 15.85 23.04 -8.04
N ASN A 65 17.07 23.41 -7.68
CA ASN A 65 18.23 23.37 -8.59
C ASN A 65 19.19 22.23 -8.26
N ARG A 66 18.82 21.30 -7.37
CA ARG A 66 19.70 20.20 -6.98
C ARG A 66 19.72 19.13 -8.08
N PRO A 67 20.92 18.65 -8.49
CA PRO A 67 21.02 17.55 -9.45
C PRO A 67 20.21 16.32 -8.99
N GLY A 68 19.45 15.74 -9.89
CA GLY A 68 18.58 14.57 -9.61
C GLY A 68 17.15 14.91 -9.21
N VAL A 69 16.83 16.16 -8.90
CA VAL A 69 15.45 16.62 -8.66
C VAL A 69 14.79 16.94 -10.00
N ARG A 70 13.83 16.12 -10.43
CA ARG A 70 13.10 16.29 -11.70
C ARG A 70 11.66 16.70 -11.48
N THR A 71 11.11 16.36 -10.32
CA THR A 71 9.72 16.59 -9.94
C THR A 71 9.64 17.16 -8.53
N PRO A 72 8.51 17.79 -8.15
CA PRO A 72 8.28 18.22 -6.78
C PRO A 72 8.35 17.07 -5.75
N ILE A 73 8.08 15.83 -6.18
CA ILE A 73 8.16 14.64 -5.31
C ILE A 73 9.61 14.37 -4.90
N ASP A 74 10.57 14.55 -5.82
CA ASP A 74 11.99 14.34 -5.52
C ASP A 74 12.47 15.33 -4.44
N ALA A 75 12.00 16.58 -4.50
CA ALA A 75 12.28 17.58 -3.47
C ALA A 75 11.68 17.22 -2.11
N LEU A 76 10.45 16.67 -2.09
CA LEU A 76 9.84 16.17 -0.85
C LEU A 76 10.60 14.96 -0.29
N LEU A 77 11.09 14.07 -1.16
CA LEU A 77 11.85 12.90 -0.74
C LEU A 77 13.19 13.31 -0.14
N LEU A 78 13.92 14.23 -0.77
CA LEU A 78 15.16 14.77 -0.23
C LEU A 78 14.96 15.44 1.13
N LYS A 79 13.85 16.18 1.31
CA LYS A 79 13.52 16.82 2.59
C LYS A 79 13.30 15.80 3.71
N ALA A 80 12.71 14.65 3.38
CA ALA A 80 12.39 13.58 4.34
C ALA A 80 13.52 12.54 4.48
N MET A 81 14.57 12.61 3.65
CA MET A 81 15.62 11.62 3.58
C MET A 81 16.56 11.71 4.79
N PRO A 82 16.83 10.60 5.48
CA PRO A 82 17.86 10.56 6.52
C PRO A 82 19.23 10.98 6.03
N GLU A 83 20.07 11.47 6.95
CA GLU A 83 21.47 11.79 6.63
C GLU A 83 22.23 10.55 6.13
N GLY A 84 23.13 10.76 5.17
CA GLY A 84 23.95 9.70 4.57
C GLY A 84 23.27 8.89 3.46
N LEU A 85 22.01 9.15 3.14
CA LEU A 85 21.34 8.55 1.98
C LEU A 85 21.32 9.49 0.77
N SER A 86 21.20 8.91 -0.42
CA SER A 86 21.04 9.62 -1.69
C SER A 86 20.13 8.85 -2.64
N PHE A 87 19.70 9.49 -3.72
CA PHE A 87 19.04 8.78 -4.80
C PHE A 87 19.95 7.68 -5.35
N SER A 88 19.34 6.54 -5.67
CA SER A 88 20.00 5.51 -6.45
C SER A 88 20.24 6.01 -7.88
N PRO A 89 21.26 5.48 -8.59
CA PRO A 89 21.45 5.81 -9.99
C PRO A 89 20.22 5.41 -10.83
N ASP A 90 20.02 6.12 -11.94
CA ASP A 90 18.98 5.75 -12.91
C ASP A 90 19.19 4.32 -13.40
N ALA A 91 18.10 3.57 -13.49
CA ALA A 91 18.15 2.22 -14.02
C ALA A 91 18.51 2.25 -15.51
N GLU A 92 19.26 1.24 -15.97
CA GLU A 92 19.58 1.08 -17.39
C GLU A 92 18.32 0.92 -18.24
N LYS A 93 18.40 1.33 -19.51
CA LYS A 93 17.28 1.25 -20.48
C LYS A 93 16.66 -0.15 -20.52
N LEU A 94 17.48 -1.20 -20.51
CA LEU A 94 17.02 -2.59 -20.52
C LEU A 94 16.20 -2.95 -19.28
N THR A 95 16.57 -2.42 -18.11
CA THR A 95 15.83 -2.64 -16.87
C THR A 95 14.51 -1.88 -16.90
N LEU A 96 14.53 -0.63 -17.38
CA LEU A 96 13.32 0.19 -17.48
C LEU A 96 12.29 -0.43 -18.42
N ILE A 97 12.69 -0.89 -19.61
CA ILE A 97 11.75 -1.47 -20.57
C ILE A 97 11.16 -2.78 -20.07
N LYS A 98 11.95 -3.63 -19.41
CA LYS A 98 11.45 -4.88 -18.80
C LYS A 98 10.38 -4.59 -17.75
N ARG A 99 10.63 -3.64 -16.84
CA ARG A 99 9.67 -3.24 -15.80
C ARG A 99 8.39 -2.71 -16.43
N ALA A 100 8.51 -1.74 -17.34
CA ALA A 100 7.36 -1.17 -18.02
C ALA A 100 6.53 -2.21 -18.79
N SER A 101 7.16 -3.15 -19.49
CA SER A 101 6.44 -4.22 -20.19
C SER A 101 5.68 -5.14 -19.23
N PHE A 102 6.31 -5.61 -18.15
CA PHE A 102 5.61 -6.43 -17.17
C PHE A 102 4.47 -5.66 -16.49
N ASP A 103 4.68 -4.40 -16.11
CA ASP A 103 3.66 -3.60 -15.43
C ASP A 103 2.46 -3.28 -16.33
N LEU A 104 2.69 -3.00 -17.62
CA LEU A 104 1.64 -2.57 -18.55
C LEU A 104 0.95 -3.73 -19.28
N THR A 105 1.67 -4.82 -19.58
CA THR A 105 1.15 -5.92 -20.41
C THR A 105 1.19 -7.28 -19.73
N GLY A 106 1.95 -7.42 -18.63
CA GLY A 106 2.19 -8.71 -17.97
C GLY A 106 3.14 -9.64 -18.73
N LEU A 107 3.72 -9.20 -19.85
CA LEU A 107 4.59 -10.00 -20.70
C LEU A 107 6.00 -9.39 -20.79
N PRO A 108 7.05 -10.21 -21.02
CA PRO A 108 8.39 -9.69 -21.26
C PRO A 108 8.44 -8.85 -22.56
N PRO A 109 9.35 -7.87 -22.66
CA PRO A 109 9.52 -7.10 -23.89
C PRO A 109 10.02 -7.98 -25.03
N GLY A 110 9.49 -7.75 -26.24
CA GLY A 110 9.97 -8.40 -27.45
C GLY A 110 11.36 -7.88 -27.88
N PRO A 111 12.10 -8.65 -28.71
CA PRO A 111 13.44 -8.24 -29.18
C PRO A 111 13.47 -6.89 -29.90
N GLU A 112 12.41 -6.55 -30.64
CA GLU A 112 12.32 -5.25 -31.34
C GLU A 112 12.10 -4.08 -30.38
N GLN A 113 11.41 -4.31 -29.26
CA GLN A 113 11.16 -3.26 -28.27
C GLN A 113 12.46 -2.91 -27.51
N ILE A 114 13.31 -3.91 -27.23
CA ILE A 114 14.60 -3.71 -26.55
C ILE A 114 15.60 -2.96 -27.44
N ARG A 115 15.53 -3.14 -28.76
CA ARG A 115 16.49 -2.58 -29.73
C ARG A 115 16.26 -1.11 -30.09
N ARG A 116 15.16 -0.51 -29.64
CA ARG A 116 14.73 0.85 -29.98
C ARG A 116 15.16 1.87 -28.93
#